data_AF-A0A950Y2D6-F1
#
_entry.id   AF-A0A950Y2D6-F1
#
_cell.length_a   1.000
_cell.length_b   1.000
_cell.length_c   1.000
_cell.angle_alpha   90.00
_cell.angle_beta   90.00
_cell.angle_gamma   90.00
#
_symmetry.space_group_name_H-M   'P 1'
#
loop_
_entity.id
_entity.type
_entity.pdbx_description
1 polymer ?
#
loop_
_entity_poly.entity_id
_entity_poly.type
_entity_poly.pdbx_seq_one_letter_code
_entity_poly.pdbx_strand_id
1 'polypeptide(L)'
;REVERCLNCDIETVFSAPRCIECDACVDVCPVQCLTIARDGDELEVRTRLSAPALNLDQALYASAPLPQTSRIMFKDEDVCVHCGLCAERCPTAAWDMQKFDLFIPYAGERACSNSGCVPA
;
A
#
# COMPACT_ATOMS: atom_id res chain seq x y z
N ARG A 1 -23.11 -0.90 -3.59
CA ARG A 1 -22.55 -1.65 -4.74
C ARG A 1 -21.17 -2.08 -4.31
N GLU A 2 -21.05 -3.32 -3.83
CA GLU A 2 -19.76 -3.90 -3.42
C GLU A 2 -18.86 -4.06 -4.63
N VAL A 3 -17.56 -3.91 -4.41
CA VAL A 3 -16.53 -3.98 -5.43
C VAL A 3 -16.40 -5.43 -5.86
N GLU A 4 -16.69 -5.71 -7.13
CA GLU A 4 -16.38 -6.99 -7.77
C GLU A 4 -14.86 -7.20 -7.65
N ARG A 5 -14.40 -8.38 -7.18
CA ARG A 5 -12.96 -8.71 -7.11
C ARG A 5 -12.32 -8.33 -8.44
N CYS A 6 -11.39 -7.37 -8.40
CA CYS A 6 -10.66 -6.98 -9.59
C CYS A 6 -9.94 -8.23 -10.15
N LEU A 7 -10.26 -8.62 -11.38
CA LEU A 7 -9.56 -9.66 -12.16
C LEU A 7 -8.21 -9.16 -12.71
N ASN A 8 -7.73 -7.99 -12.27
CA ASN A 8 -6.41 -7.47 -12.55
C ASN A 8 -5.50 -7.75 -11.35
N CYS A 9 -5.01 -8.99 -11.26
CA CYS A 9 -4.16 -9.45 -10.16
C CYS A 9 -2.83 -8.70 -10.02
N ASP A 10 -2.47 -7.86 -10.99
CA ASP A 10 -1.17 -7.19 -11.05
C ASP A 10 -1.24 -5.71 -10.63
N ILE A 11 -2.37 -5.21 -10.09
CA ILE A 11 -2.51 -3.82 -9.63
C ILE A 11 -2.48 -3.76 -8.11
N GLU A 12 -1.46 -3.11 -7.57
CA GLU A 12 -1.22 -2.99 -6.14
C GLU A 12 -1.34 -1.55 -5.65
N THR A 13 -1.84 -1.38 -4.43
CA THR A 13 -1.81 -0.08 -3.74
C THR A 13 -0.40 0.17 -3.21
N VAL A 14 0.32 1.13 -3.77
CA VAL A 14 1.69 1.47 -3.37
C VAL A 14 1.69 2.79 -2.61
N PHE A 15 2.42 2.85 -1.49
CA PHE A 15 2.57 4.05 -0.68
C PHE A 15 3.98 4.65 -0.77
N SER A 16 4.05 5.96 -0.99
CA SER A 16 5.26 6.76 -0.98
C SER A 16 5.28 7.70 0.23
N ALA A 17 5.92 7.27 1.33
CA ALA A 17 6.03 8.04 2.56
C ALA A 17 6.55 9.49 2.35
N PRO A 18 7.58 9.74 1.50
CA PRO A 18 8.08 11.11 1.28
C PRO A 18 7.07 12.09 0.68
N ARG A 19 5.99 11.59 0.06
CA ARG A 19 4.93 12.43 -0.54
C ARG A 19 3.77 12.70 0.43
N CYS A 20 3.70 11.99 1.55
CA CYS A 20 2.60 12.14 2.48
C CYS A 20 2.74 13.45 3.26
N ILE A 21 1.64 14.21 3.33
CA ILE A 21 1.54 15.47 4.08
C ILE A 21 0.65 15.35 5.32
N GLU A 22 0.31 14.12 5.72
CA GLU A 22 -0.47 13.84 6.94
C GLU A 22 -1.84 14.56 6.99
N CYS A 23 -2.53 14.61 5.84
CA CYS A 23 -3.86 15.24 5.70
C CYS A 23 -5.06 14.35 6.11
N ASP A 24 -4.80 13.10 6.50
CA ASP A 24 -5.78 12.07 6.89
C ASP A 24 -6.87 11.67 5.87
N ALA A 25 -6.90 12.30 4.68
CA ALA A 25 -7.89 12.01 3.64
C ALA A 25 -8.00 10.51 3.24
N CYS A 26 -6.87 9.79 3.21
CA CYS A 26 -6.85 8.35 2.88
C CYS A 26 -7.39 7.47 4.02
N VAL A 27 -7.17 7.87 5.27
CA VAL A 27 -7.70 7.18 6.46
C VAL A 27 -9.21 7.35 6.50
N ASP A 28 -9.70 8.57 6.29
CA ASP A 28 -11.12 8.91 6.36
C ASP A 28 -11.97 8.25 5.27
N VAL A 29 -11.42 8.10 4.05
CA VAL A 29 -12.17 7.51 2.94
C VAL A 29 -12.21 5.98 2.97
N CYS A 30 -11.36 5.33 3.78
CA CYS A 30 -11.21 3.88 3.74
C CYS A 30 -12.49 3.18 4.28
N PRO A 31 -13.25 2.46 3.43
CA PRO A 31 -14.54 1.90 3.83
C PRO A 31 -14.45 0.77 4.85
N VAL A 32 -13.26 0.15 4.95
CA VAL A 32 -12.93 -0.95 5.86
C VAL A 32 -11.96 -0.52 6.96
N GLN A 33 -11.65 0.78 7.05
CA GLN A 33 -10.80 1.38 8.08
C GLN A 33 -9.42 0.71 8.23
N CYS A 34 -8.83 0.22 7.12
CA CYS A 34 -7.57 -0.51 7.11
C CYS A 34 -6.32 0.37 7.13
N LEU A 35 -6.45 1.70 7.14
CA LEU A 35 -5.34 2.65 7.12
C LEU A 35 -5.28 3.41 8.44
N THR A 36 -4.09 3.61 9.00
CA THR A 36 -3.91 4.42 10.22
C THR A 36 -2.55 5.10 10.22
N ILE A 37 -2.51 6.40 10.56
CA ILE A 37 -1.26 7.10 10.85
C ILE A 37 -1.06 7.12 12.36
N ALA A 38 -0.06 6.37 12.86
CA ALA A 38 0.22 6.27 14.28
C ALA A 38 1.72 6.40 14.57
N ARG A 39 2.09 6.61 15.84
CA ARG A 39 3.49 6.52 16.25
C ARG A 39 3.99 5.10 16.01
N ASP A 40 5.30 4.97 15.80
CA ASP A 40 5.95 3.66 15.76
C ASP A 40 5.92 3.00 17.16
N GLY A 41 6.16 1.69 17.22
CA GLY A 41 6.14 0.92 18.46
C GLY A 41 6.22 -0.58 18.23
N ASP A 42 6.11 -1.34 19.32
CA ASP A 42 5.97 -2.79 19.22
C ASP A 42 4.68 -3.13 18.44
N GLU A 43 4.74 -4.11 17.55
CA GLU A 43 3.63 -4.44 16.66
C GLU A 43 2.35 -4.80 17.45
N LEU A 44 2.49 -5.52 18.57
CA LEU A 44 1.36 -5.93 19.39
C LEU A 44 0.70 -4.73 20.07
N GLU A 45 1.48 -3.72 20.46
CA GLU A 45 0.98 -2.44 20.96
C GLU A 45 0.28 -1.65 19.84
N VAL A 46 0.92 -1.54 18.67
CA VAL A 46 0.39 -0.80 17.51
C VAL A 46 -0.98 -1.33 17.09
N ARG A 47 -1.15 -2.66 17.04
CA ARG A 47 -2.43 -3.32 16.71
C ARG A 47 -3.60 -2.87 17.59
N THR A 48 -3.34 -2.44 18.83
CA THR A 48 -4.39 -1.95 19.75
C THR A 48 -4.89 -0.54 19.46
N ARG A 49 -4.13 0.24 18.67
CA ARG A 49 -4.41 1.65 18.37
C ARG A 49 -4.68 1.93 16.88
N LEU A 50 -4.92 0.88 16.09
CA LEU A 50 -5.36 0.98 14.70
C LEU A 50 -6.84 1.39 14.60
N SER A 51 -7.22 1.94 13.44
CA SER A 51 -8.59 2.37 13.16
C SER A 51 -9.60 1.21 13.16
N ALA A 52 -9.16 0.00 12.80
CA ALA A 52 -9.90 -1.24 12.90
C ALA A 52 -9.08 -2.31 13.68
N PRO A 53 -9.72 -3.30 14.32
CA PRO A 53 -9.01 -4.36 15.03
C PRO A 53 -8.22 -5.27 14.08
N ALA A 54 -6.88 -5.22 14.14
CA ALA A 54 -6.00 -6.13 13.40
C ALA A 54 -5.73 -7.41 14.21
N LEU A 55 -6.71 -8.31 14.23
CA LEU A 55 -6.71 -9.52 15.05
C LEU A 55 -5.91 -10.69 14.44
N ASN A 56 -5.70 -10.67 13.12
CA ASN A 56 -4.94 -11.70 12.44
C ASN A 56 -3.44 -11.47 12.65
N LEU A 57 -2.81 -12.35 13.44
CA LEU A 57 -1.37 -12.30 13.72
C LEU A 57 -0.52 -13.08 12.71
N ASP A 58 -1.15 -13.94 11.89
CA ASP A 58 -0.45 -14.68 10.83
C ASP A 58 -0.15 -13.78 9.63
N GLN A 59 -0.86 -12.66 9.51
CA GLN A 59 -0.63 -11.62 8.51
C GLN A 59 0.08 -10.42 9.14
N ALA A 60 1.23 -10.05 8.58
CA ALA A 60 1.99 -8.87 9.01
C ALA A 60 1.26 -7.57 8.64
N LEU A 61 1.35 -6.58 9.51
CA LEU A 61 0.93 -5.21 9.18
C LEU A 61 1.93 -4.59 8.21
N TYR A 62 1.42 -3.94 7.17
CA TYR A 62 2.26 -3.07 6.36
C TYR A 62 2.57 -1.81 7.17
N ALA A 63 3.86 -1.48 7.29
CA ALA A 63 4.36 -0.28 7.96
C ALA A 63 5.23 0.51 6.98
N SER A 64 4.90 1.78 6.76
CA SER A 64 5.69 2.66 5.89
C SER A 64 7.03 3.09 6.52
N ALA A 65 7.91 3.69 5.71
CA ALA A 65 8.97 4.53 6.25
C ALA A 65 8.37 5.72 7.07
N PRO A 66 9.15 6.33 7.99
CA PRO A 66 8.71 7.49 8.76
C PRO A 66 8.24 8.65 7.89
N LEU A 67 7.10 9.23 8.26
CA LEU A 67 6.50 10.36 7.53
C LEU A 67 7.32 11.65 7.76
N PRO A 68 7.45 12.53 6.74
CA PRO A 68 8.38 13.65 6.79
C PRO A 68 8.13 14.68 7.90
N GLN A 69 6.88 14.90 8.32
CA GLN A 69 6.55 15.99 9.25
C GLN A 69 6.62 15.55 10.71
N THR A 70 6.09 14.37 11.03
CA THR A 70 5.96 13.92 12.43
C THR A 70 6.77 12.67 12.76
N SER A 71 7.40 12.01 11.78
CA SER A 71 8.01 10.68 11.93
C SER A 71 7.05 9.59 12.42
N ARG A 72 5.73 9.82 12.34
CA ARG A 72 4.72 8.76 12.47
C ARG A 72 4.84 7.78 11.30
N ILE A 73 4.19 6.64 11.42
CA ILE A 73 4.16 5.57 10.43
C ILE A 73 2.74 5.48 9.85
N MET A 74 2.65 5.31 8.53
CA MET A 74 1.42 4.87 7.88
C MET A 74 1.35 3.34 7.98
N PHE A 75 0.39 2.86 8.76
CA PHE A 75 0.06 1.45 8.84
C PHE A 75 -1.07 1.13 7.87
N LYS A 76 -0.95 -0.02 7.21
CA LYS A 76 -2.01 -0.62 6.41
C LYS A 76 -2.22 -2.06 6.83
N ASP A 77 -3.46 -2.40 7.13
CA ASP A 77 -3.88 -3.78 7.38
C ASP A 77 -4.33 -4.42 6.06
N GLU A 78 -3.50 -5.31 5.53
CA GLU A 78 -3.80 -6.04 4.29
C GLU A 78 -4.82 -7.17 4.48
N ASP A 79 -5.04 -7.65 5.71
CA ASP A 79 -6.02 -8.72 5.99
C ASP A 79 -7.45 -8.28 5.63
N VAL A 80 -7.75 -7.00 5.85
CA VAL A 80 -9.07 -6.41 5.58
C VAL A 80 -9.10 -5.50 4.35
N CYS A 81 -7.95 -5.17 3.75
CA CYS A 81 -7.93 -4.29 2.58
C CYS A 81 -8.56 -4.98 1.36
N VAL A 82 -9.56 -4.32 0.76
CA VAL A 82 -10.25 -4.83 -0.45
C VAL A 82 -9.72 -4.23 -1.75
N HIS A 83 -8.58 -3.53 -1.71
CA HIS A 83 -7.94 -2.90 -2.89
C HIS A 83 -8.87 -2.00 -3.71
N CYS A 84 -9.77 -1.26 -3.05
CA CYS A 84 -10.77 -0.42 -3.72
C CYS A 84 -10.23 0.84 -4.41
N GLY A 85 -8.97 1.23 -4.16
CA GLY A 85 -8.33 2.40 -4.79
C GLY A 85 -8.77 3.78 -4.28
N LEU A 86 -9.77 3.87 -3.40
CA LEU A 86 -10.27 5.16 -2.87
C LEU A 86 -9.19 5.99 -2.15
N CYS A 87 -8.22 5.32 -1.50
CA CYS A 87 -7.08 5.99 -0.87
C CYS A 87 -6.18 6.70 -1.89
N ALA A 88 -5.98 6.13 -3.07
CA ALA A 88 -5.22 6.74 -4.16
C ALA A 88 -6.00 7.91 -4.79
N GLU A 89 -7.30 7.73 -5.05
CA GLU A 89 -8.17 8.77 -5.61
C GLU A 89 -8.28 10.01 -4.71
N ARG A 90 -8.27 9.82 -3.38
CA ARG A 90 -8.38 10.92 -2.42
C ARG A 90 -7.07 11.52 -1.98
N CYS A 91 -5.93 10.91 -2.29
CA CYS A 91 -4.65 11.45 -1.86
C CYS A 91 -4.28 12.71 -2.67
N PRO A 92 -4.21 13.90 -2.06
CA PRO A 92 -3.96 15.15 -2.80
C PRO A 92 -2.52 15.24 -3.35
N THR A 93 -1.60 14.41 -2.84
CA THR A 93 -0.18 14.39 -3.23
C THR A 93 0.22 13.13 -4.00
N ALA A 94 -0.74 12.25 -4.32
CA ALA A 94 -0.46 10.93 -4.89
C ALA A 94 0.62 10.15 -4.09
N ALA A 95 0.52 10.23 -2.75
CA ALA A 95 1.31 9.38 -1.85
C ALA A 95 0.79 7.94 -1.85
N TRP A 96 -0.52 7.74 -2.04
CA TRP A 96 -1.09 6.46 -2.43
C TRP A 96 -1.30 6.45 -3.95
N ASP A 97 -0.98 5.33 -4.58
CA ASP A 97 -1.13 5.12 -6.02
C ASP A 97 -1.49 3.65 -6.31
N MET A 98 -2.20 3.40 -7.42
CA MET A 98 -2.52 2.06 -7.90
C MET A 98 -1.54 1.71 -9.02
N GLN A 99 -0.54 0.87 -8.73
CA GLN A 99 0.55 0.59 -9.67
C GLN A 99 0.47 -0.83 -10.21
N LYS A 100 0.72 -0.97 -11.52
CA LYS A 100 0.85 -2.27 -12.16
C LYS A 100 2.24 -2.83 -11.95
N PHE A 101 2.34 -4.05 -11.46
CA PHE A 101 3.58 -4.80 -11.39
C PHE A 101 3.75 -5.66 -12.66
N ASP A 102 4.87 -5.48 -13.38
CA ASP A 102 5.23 -6.30 -14.54
C ASP A 102 6.49 -7.12 -14.21
N LEU A 103 6.34 -8.44 -14.07
CA LEU A 103 7.47 -9.36 -13.86
C LEU A 103 8.07 -9.81 -15.19
N PHE A 104 9.29 -9.37 -15.47
CA PHE A 104 10.09 -9.90 -16.57
C PHE A 104 10.92 -11.09 -16.09
N ILE A 105 10.58 -12.30 -16.54
CA ILE A 105 11.35 -13.51 -16.24
C ILE A 105 12.37 -13.72 -17.38
N PRO A 106 13.67 -13.42 -17.18
CA PRO A 106 14.67 -13.70 -18.20
C PRO A 106 14.90 -15.22 -18.31
N TYR A 107 14.75 -15.78 -19.50
CA TYR A 107 15.14 -17.16 -19.78
C TYR A 107 16.62 -17.20 -20.17
N ALA A 108 17.37 -18.14 -19.59
CA ALA A 108 18.79 -18.30 -19.88
C ALA A 108 19.00 -18.55 -21.39
N GLY A 109 19.79 -17.69 -22.04
CA GLY A 109 20.08 -17.76 -23.48
C GLY A 109 19.25 -16.83 -24.36
N GLU A 110 18.20 -16.20 -23.84
CA GLU A 110 17.42 -15.18 -24.55
C GLU A 110 17.69 -13.78 -24.01
N ARG A 111 17.65 -12.76 -24.89
CA ARG A 111 17.74 -11.36 -24.48
C ARG A 111 16.44 -10.96 -23.77
N ALA A 112 16.55 -10.44 -22.54
CA ALA A 112 15.41 -9.84 -21.87
C ALA A 112 14.98 -8.57 -22.61
N CYS A 113 13.82 -8.64 -23.27
CA CYS A 113 13.21 -7.51 -23.97
C CYS A 113 11.87 -7.17 -23.30
N SER A 114 11.72 -5.91 -22.90
CA SER A 114 10.44 -5.34 -22.44
C SER A 114 9.91 -4.35 -23.48
N ASN A 115 8.67 -3.85 -23.29
CA ASN A 115 8.10 -2.78 -24.12
C ASN A 115 8.93 -1.49 -24.13
N SER A 116 9.87 -1.34 -23.20
CA SER A 116 10.79 -0.22 -23.07
C SER A 116 12.20 -0.50 -23.63
N GLY A 117 12.44 -1.68 -24.22
CA GLY A 117 13.67 -2.03 -24.94
C GLY A 117 14.29 -3.35 -24.47
N CYS A 118 15.39 -3.75 -25.12
CA CYS A 118 16.16 -4.94 -24.75
C CYS A 118 17.40 -4.54 -23.95
N VAL A 119 17.62 -5.17 -22.79
CA VAL A 119 18.84 -4.98 -22.00
C VAL A 119 19.96 -5.83 -22.63
N PRO A 120 21.16 -5.27 -22.88
CA PRO A 120 22.27 -6.07 -23.41
C PRO A 120 22.71 -7.14 -22.39
N ALA A 121 23.17 -8.27 -22.93
CA ALA A 121 23.70 -9.40 -22.16
C ALA A 121 24.99 -9.02 -21.41
#